data_AF-A0A503K7E8-F1
#
_entry.id   AF-A0A503K7E8-F1
#
_cell.length_a   1.000
_cell.length_b   1.000
_cell.length_c   1.000
_cell.angle_alpha   90.00
_cell.angle_beta   90.00
_cell.angle_gamma   90.00
#
_symmetry.space_group_name_H-M   'P 1'
#
loop_
_entity.id
_entity.type
_entity.pdbx_description
1 polymer ?
#
loop_
_entity_poly.entity_id
_entity_poly.type
_entity_poly.pdbx_seq_one_letter_code
_entity_poly.pdbx_strand_id
1 'polypeptide(L)' 'GGTYKFNEKASFNLQASYDQKKEFGLAANVAYTIVPGFSVITEIDWAHNDHAKNDFNWTEIPDGKKNALGGFVRFQRDF' A
#
# COMPACT_ATOMS: atom_id res chain seq x y z
N GLY A 1 4.32 -3.18 -9.80
CA GLY A 1 5.17 -2.90 -8.62
C GLY A 1 6.47 -3.66 -8.73
N GLY A 2 7.37 -3.47 -7.76
CA GLY A 2 8.64 -4.17 -7.66
C GLY A 2 9.05 -4.40 -6.22
N THR A 3 9.87 -5.43 -6.02
CA THR A 3 10.42 -5.83 -4.72
C THR A 3 11.93 -5.72 -4.76
N TYR A 4 12.50 -5.07 -3.76
CA TYR A 4 13.94 -5.05 -3.54
C TYR A 4 14.27 -5.83 -2.25
N LYS A 5 15.12 -6.84 -2.36
CA LYS A 5 15.60 -7.61 -1.22
C LYS A 5 16.94 -7.03 -0.77
N PHE A 6 16.95 -6.36 0.39
CA PHE A 6 18.20 -5.81 0.95
C PHE A 6 19.12 -6.91 1.46
N ASN A 7 18.55 -7.92 2.12
CA ASN A 7 19.26 -9.08 2.66
C ASN A 7 18.26 -10.22 2.94
N GLU A 8 18.71 -11.30 3.59
CA GLU A 8 17.86 -12.45 3.93
C GLU A 8 16.68 -12.12 4.86
N LYS A 9 16.78 -11.04 5.65
CA LYS A 9 15.77 -10.65 6.63
C LYS A 9 14.90 -9.48 6.18
N ALA A 10 15.34 -8.68 5.21
CA ALA A 10 14.68 -7.41 4.88
C ALA A 10 14.39 -7.29 3.38
N SER A 11 13.14 -6.97 3.06
CA SER A 11 12.72 -6.58 1.72
C SER A 11 11.84 -5.33 1.75
N PHE A 12 11.90 -4.56 0.67
CA PHE A 12 11.05 -3.42 0.41
C PHE A 12 10.21 -3.68 -0.82
N ASN A 13 8.94 -3.32 -0.79
CA ASN A 13 8.03 -3.40 -1.91
C ASN A 13 7.49 -2.02 -2.22
N LEU A 14 7.40 -1.69 -3.52
CA LEU A 14 6.77 -0.48 -4.02
C LEU A 14 5.81 -0.85 -5.14
N GLN A 15 4.58 -0.37 -5.05
CA GLN A 15 3.55 -0.60 -6.05
C GLN A 15 2.86 0.72 -6.38
N ALA A 16 2.63 0.96 -7.66
CA ALA A 16 1.81 2.06 -8.13
C ALA A 16 0.78 1.51 -9.11
N SER A 17 -0.43 2.06 -9.07
CA SER A 17 -1.53 1.76 -9.97
C SER A 17 -2.17 3.05 -10.46
N TYR A 18 -2.64 3.02 -11.70
CA TYR A 18 -3.34 4.14 -12.32
C TYR A 18 -4.33 3.58 -13.34
N ASP A 19 -5.46 4.25 -13.51
CA ASP A 19 -6.47 3.85 -14.48
C ASP A 19 -6.88 4.98 -15.44
N GLN A 20 -7.73 4.64 -16.41
CA GLN A 20 -8.24 5.57 -17.42
C GLN A 20 -9.12 6.69 -16.83
N LYS A 21 -9.63 6.50 -15.61
CA LYS A 21 -10.46 7.45 -14.88
C LYS A 21 -9.66 8.41 -14.02
N LYS A 22 -8.32 8.34 -14.12
CA LYS A 22 -7.37 9.18 -13.38
C LYS A 22 -7.33 8.90 -11.88
N GLU A 23 -7.78 7.73 -11.45
CA GLU A 23 -7.53 7.28 -10.09
C GLU A 23 -6.10 6.76 -9.98
N PHE A 24 -5.45 7.02 -8.85
CA PHE A 24 -4.07 6.61 -8.62
C PHE A 24 -3.91 5.99 -7.23
N GLY A 25 -3.14 4.92 -7.14
CA GLY A 25 -2.74 4.28 -5.90
C GLY A 25 -1.22 4.14 -5.81
N LEU A 26 -0.66 4.37 -4.64
CA LEU A 26 0.76 4.17 -4.32
C LEU A 26 0.87 3.44 -2.99
N ALA A 27 1.48 2.27 -3.00
CA ALA A 27 1.70 1.45 -1.82
C ALA A 27 3.20 1.21 -1.65
N ALA A 28 3.70 1.39 -0.43
CA ALA A 28 5.07 1.07 -0.07
C ALA A 28 5.10 0.28 1.23
N ASN A 29 5.86 -0.82 1.27
CA ASN A 29 6.02 -1.60 2.50
C ASN A 29 7.45 -2.10 2.71
N VAL A 30 7.77 -2.35 3.97
CA VAL A 30 8.99 -3.03 4.39
C VAL A 30 8.57 -4.29 5.14
N ALA A 31 9.12 -5.43 4.73
CA ALA A 31 8.99 -6.69 5.44
C ALA A 31 10.32 -7.03 6.13
N TYR A 32 10.28 -7.23 7.45
CA TYR A 32 11.44 -7.57 8.26
C TYR A 32 11.21 -8.83 9.08
N THR A 33 12.03 -9.86 8.86
CA THR A 33 12.05 -11.09 9.65
C THR A 33 12.98 -10.91 10.85
N ILE A 34 12.41 -10.80 12.04
CA ILE A 34 13.16 -10.58 13.29
C ILE A 34 13.92 -11.87 13.66
N VAL A 35 13.18 -12.97 13.73
CA VAL A 35 13.68 -14.34 13.96
C VAL A 35 12.98 -15.30 12.98
N PRO A 36 13.55 -16.49 12.69
CA PRO A 36 12.90 -17.45 11.80
C PRO A 36 11.44 -17.73 12.19
N GLY A 37 10.54 -17.53 11.22
CA GLY A 37 9.10 -17.68 11.39
C GLY A 37 8.41 -16.53 12.14
N PHE A 38 9.06 -15.40 12.39
CA PHE A 38 8.42 -14.19 12.93
C PHE A 38 8.84 -12.94 12.15
N SER A 39 7.85 -12.28 11.54
CA SER A 39 8.04 -11.12 10.68
C SER A 39 7.14 -9.95 11.09
N VAL A 40 7.66 -8.75 10.89
CA VAL A 40 6.93 -7.49 10.99
C VAL A 40 6.89 -6.85 9.62
N ILE A 41 5.70 -6.49 9.16
CA ILE A 41 5.48 -5.83 7.88
C ILE A 41 4.79 -4.49 8.15
N THR A 42 5.38 -3.41 7.68
CA THR A 42 4.81 -2.06 7.77
C THR A 42 4.48 -1.56 6.38
N GLU A 43 3.24 -1.12 6.16
CA GLU A 43 2.76 -0.63 4.86
C GLU A 43 2.15 0.77 5.02
N ILE A 44 2.36 1.61 4.01
CA ILE A 44 1.70 2.89 3.83
C ILE A 44 1.16 2.98 2.40
N ASP A 45 -0.07 3.47 2.30
CA ASP A 45 -0.82 3.59 1.06
C ASP A 45 -1.31 5.02 0.87
N TRP A 46 -1.14 5.55 -0.33
CA TRP A 46 -1.74 6.81 -0.74
C TRP A 46 -2.64 6.56 -1.95
N ALA A 47 -3.83 7.14 -1.93
CA ALA A 47 -4.78 7.07 -3.01
C ALA A 47 -5.24 8.47 -3.43
N HIS A 48 -5.45 8.65 -4.73
CA HIS A 48 -5.98 9.85 -5.33
C HIS A 48 -7.18 9.56 -6.22
N ASN A 49 -8.18 10.42 -6.12
CA ASN A 49 -9.38 10.41 -6.96
C ASN A 49 -9.61 11.81 -7.56
N ASP A 50 -9.79 11.87 -8.88
CA ASP A 50 -10.05 13.10 -9.63
C ASP A 50 -11.54 13.34 -9.96
N HIS A 51 -12.45 12.47 -9.50
CA HIS A 51 -13.88 12.59 -9.76
C HIS A 51 -14.58 13.70 -8.95
N ALA A 52 -15.56 14.34 -9.59
CA ALA A 52 -16.29 15.49 -9.05
C ALA A 52 -17.64 15.15 -8.38
N LYS A 53 -17.91 13.85 -8.11
CA LYS A 53 -19.06 13.19 -7.43
C LYS A 53 -19.75 12.13 -8.33
N ASN A 54 -20.14 11.00 -7.73
CA ASN A 54 -21.01 9.93 -8.27
C ASN A 54 -20.54 9.12 -9.50
N ASP A 55 -19.29 9.25 -9.94
CA ASP A 55 -18.69 8.28 -10.86
C ASP A 55 -18.11 7.08 -10.08
N PHE A 56 -17.92 5.94 -10.76
CA PHE A 56 -17.23 4.78 -10.18
C PHE A 56 -15.87 5.21 -9.61
N ASN A 57 -15.68 4.97 -8.32
CA ASN A 57 -14.52 5.31 -7.51
C ASN A 57 -14.06 4.04 -6.79
N TRP A 58 -12.95 3.43 -7.22
CA TRP A 58 -12.44 2.22 -6.56
C TRP A 58 -11.59 2.54 -5.33
N THR A 59 -11.13 3.78 -5.20
CA THR A 59 -10.38 4.23 -4.01
C THR A 59 -11.25 4.48 -2.76
N GLU A 60 -12.58 4.45 -2.89
CA GLU A 60 -13.56 4.72 -1.82
C GLU A 60 -13.39 6.08 -1.10
N ILE A 61 -12.64 7.02 -1.71
CA ILE A 61 -12.44 8.36 -1.16
C ILE A 61 -13.78 9.13 -1.11
N PRO A 62 -14.20 9.70 0.05
CA PRO A 62 -15.47 10.39 0.16
C PRO A 62 -15.61 11.60 -0.77
N ASP A 63 -16.84 11.87 -1.19
CA ASP A 63 -17.20 13.05 -1.99
C ASP A 63 -16.64 14.35 -1.39
N GLY A 64 -16.06 15.18 -2.25
CA GLY A 64 -15.44 16.45 -1.85
C GLY A 64 -14.02 16.31 -1.28
N LYS A 65 -13.48 15.09 -1.18
CA LYS A 65 -12.06 14.83 -0.96
C LYS A 65 -11.44 14.22 -2.21
N LYS A 66 -10.13 14.45 -2.39
CA LYS A 66 -9.37 13.91 -3.53
C LYS A 66 -8.25 12.95 -3.14
N ASN A 67 -7.88 12.89 -1.86
CA ASN A 67 -6.74 12.11 -1.41
C ASN A 67 -7.08 11.34 -0.13
N ALA A 68 -6.53 10.14 0.00
CA ALA A 68 -6.55 9.35 1.22
C ALA A 68 -5.14 8.80 1.52
N LEU A 69 -4.86 8.63 2.81
CA LEU A 69 -3.65 8.00 3.33
C LEU A 69 -4.08 6.89 4.28
N GLY A 70 -3.52 5.70 4.09
CA GLY A 70 -3.77 4.51 4.87
C GLY A 70 -2.48 3.76 5.16
N GLY A 71 -2.58 2.71 5.96
CA GLY A 71 -1.46 1.85 6.24
C GLY A 71 -1.73 0.93 7.41
N PHE A 72 -0.81 -0.01 7.63
CA PHE A 72 -0.89 -0.94 8.75
C PHE A 72 0.49 -1.41 9.20
N VAL A 73 0.50 -1.98 10.40
CA VAL A 73 1.60 -2.80 10.92
C VAL A 73 1.07 -4.21 11.14
N ARG A 74 1.69 -5.20 10.51
CA ARG A 74 1.33 -6.61 10.61
C ARG A 74 2.44 -7.38 11.31
N PHE A 75 2.05 -8.11 12.34
CA PHE A 75 2.89 -9.10 13.01
C PHE A 75 2.47 -10.49 12.51
N GLN A 76 3.39 -11.24 11.94
CA GLN A 76 3.11 -12.57 11.39
C GLN A 76 4.04 -13.60 12.04
N ARG A 77 3.46 -14.66 12.60
CA ARG A 77 4.17 -15.80 13.19
C ARG A 77 3.71 -17.10 12.53
N ASP A 78 4.67 -17.91 12.10
CA ASP A 78 4.43 -19.28 11.62
C ASP A 78 4.57 -20.25 12.81
N PHE A 79 3.69 -21.25 12.90
CA PHE A 79 3.61 -22.24 14.00
C PHE A 79 3.99 -23.65 13.54
#